data_AF-T1GG53-F1
#
_entry.id   AF-T1GG53-F1
#
_cell.length_a   1.000
_cell.length_b   1.000
_cell.length_c   1.000
_cell.angle_alpha   90.00
_cell.angle_beta   90.00
_cell.angle_gamma   90.00
#
_symmetry.space_group_name_H-M   'P 1'
#
loop_
_entity.id
_entity.type
_entity.pdbx_description
1 polymer ?
#
loop_
_entity_poly.entity_id
_entity_poly.type
_entity_poly.pdbx_seq_one_letter_code
_entity_poly.pdbx_strand_id
1 'polypeptide(L)'
;MYELKNSSQLKILPVRSSGNIKLRIENISAKGLVAFKIYDDALKTTNFNLDFDSQDVHIEIDYYDQESKEYAKSVQTKKNIDCSIATHIKRDLIWKLQEDLRHRLDAVLVDFSLTEIFNENLEISEKYRNRNLFIDKFINEFVDQFLEEIKKVEMAKNLTKVKTPDFETDFSHKFGVITFWGNFQAKNGTLEDLSSVFRTGEFSLATYPNSNKVLVYGNLGFENLLLQFDYYTAKIWNIGPWGELKATIGNNSIKFKLVAEVQPSDDTHLGLNMKFSDFDLKIEQMDDIKVECTGMSVILNWLLSYIVTWVTGYLKQDIIEIVEDKLKDLLESCCLS
;
A
#
# COMPACT_ATOMS: atom_id res chain seq x y z
N MET A 1 10.01 19.85 -19.75
CA MET A 1 11.34 19.54 -19.17
C MET A 1 11.36 18.22 -18.39
N TYR A 2 10.46 17.27 -18.70
CA TYR A 2 10.44 15.91 -18.11
C TYR A 2 11.23 14.87 -18.94
N GLU A 3 11.55 15.17 -20.21
CA GLU A 3 12.33 14.28 -21.08
C GLU A 3 13.79 14.08 -20.63
N LEU A 4 14.37 15.04 -19.89
CA LEU A 4 15.80 14.99 -19.54
C LEU A 4 16.13 14.07 -18.35
N LYS A 5 15.18 13.80 -17.44
CA LYS A 5 15.39 12.87 -16.31
C LYS A 5 15.23 11.39 -16.70
N ASN A 6 14.69 11.12 -17.89
CA ASN A 6 14.24 9.79 -18.27
C ASN A 6 15.12 9.11 -19.35
N SER A 7 16.24 9.71 -19.76
CA SER A 7 17.08 9.16 -20.84
C SER A 7 17.62 7.74 -20.59
N SER A 8 17.71 7.31 -19.33
CA SER A 8 18.13 5.95 -18.94
C SER A 8 16.99 4.94 -18.89
N GLN A 9 15.74 5.34 -18.59
CA GLN A 9 14.58 4.43 -18.62
C GLN A 9 13.88 4.42 -20.00
N LEU A 10 13.97 5.51 -20.76
CA LEU A 10 13.59 5.58 -22.19
C LEU A 10 14.40 4.62 -23.08
N LYS A 11 15.61 4.23 -22.67
CA LYS A 11 16.39 3.17 -23.34
C LYS A 11 15.82 1.76 -23.14
N ILE A 12 14.97 1.57 -22.13
CA ILE A 12 14.43 0.27 -21.73
C ILE A 12 13.00 0.12 -22.26
N LEU A 13 12.22 1.19 -22.22
CA LEU A 13 10.84 1.24 -22.70
C LEU A 13 10.74 2.22 -23.87
N PRO A 14 10.68 1.74 -25.12
CA PRO A 14 10.34 2.59 -26.24
C PRO A 14 8.90 3.07 -26.05
N VAL A 15 8.75 4.38 -25.92
CA VAL A 15 7.47 5.08 -25.64
C VAL A 15 6.39 4.83 -26.72
N ARG A 16 6.73 4.13 -27.82
CA ARG A 16 5.93 4.05 -29.05
C ARG A 16 5.59 2.63 -29.52
N SER A 17 5.87 1.59 -28.74
CA SER A 17 5.72 0.20 -29.20
C SER A 17 4.98 -0.70 -28.21
N SER A 18 4.03 -1.49 -28.72
CA SER A 18 3.49 -2.66 -28.02
C SER A 18 4.53 -3.78 -28.01
N GLY A 19 4.69 -4.46 -26.89
CA GLY A 19 5.68 -5.51 -26.73
C GLY A 19 5.36 -6.46 -25.59
N ASN A 20 6.15 -7.54 -25.48
CA ASN A 20 6.08 -8.46 -24.37
C ASN A 20 7.12 -8.05 -23.32
N ILE A 21 6.70 -7.97 -22.06
CA ILE A 21 7.59 -7.80 -20.92
C ILE A 21 7.71 -9.12 -20.16
N LYS A 22 8.95 -9.50 -19.86
CA LYS A 22 9.28 -10.63 -19.01
C LYS A 22 10.14 -10.13 -17.86
N LEU A 23 9.54 -10.14 -16.67
CA LEU A 23 10.20 -9.79 -15.42
C LEU A 23 10.52 -11.07 -14.65
N ARG A 24 11.78 -11.27 -14.28
CA ARG A 24 12.20 -12.33 -13.38
C ARG A 24 12.95 -11.72 -12.19
N ILE A 25 12.50 -12.06 -11.00
CA ILE A 25 13.12 -11.66 -9.74
C ILE A 25 13.59 -12.95 -9.08
N GLU A 26 14.89 -13.08 -8.87
CA GLU A 26 15.49 -14.28 -8.28
C GLU A 26 15.83 -14.04 -6.81
N ASN A 27 16.26 -15.10 -6.11
CA ASN A 27 16.84 -15.00 -4.76
C ASN A 27 16.01 -14.19 -3.75
N ILE A 28 14.69 -14.29 -3.83
CA ILE A 28 13.78 -13.58 -2.93
C ILE A 28 13.84 -14.24 -1.55
N SER A 29 14.10 -13.44 -0.53
CA SER A 29 14.00 -13.85 0.88
C SER A 29 12.98 -13.00 1.61
N ALA A 30 12.21 -13.62 2.49
CA ALA A 30 11.28 -12.94 3.38
C ALA A 30 11.75 -13.12 4.82
N LYS A 31 11.77 -12.04 5.59
CA LYS A 31 12.11 -12.08 7.02
C LYS A 31 11.09 -11.28 7.79
N GLY A 32 10.69 -11.78 8.95
CA GLY A 32 9.76 -11.06 9.81
C GLY A 32 8.93 -11.97 10.67
N LEU A 33 7.76 -11.47 11.06
CA LEU A 33 6.85 -12.13 11.99
C LEU A 33 5.58 -12.57 11.27
N VAL A 34 5.10 -13.74 11.64
CA VAL A 34 3.76 -14.23 11.32
C VAL A 34 3.06 -14.49 12.63
N ALA A 35 1.92 -13.85 12.83
CA ALA A 35 1.06 -14.13 13.96
C ALA A 35 0.11 -15.27 13.63
N PHE A 36 -0.15 -16.10 14.65
CA PHE A 36 -1.11 -17.20 14.57
C PHE A 36 -2.15 -17.02 15.66
N LYS A 37 -3.39 -17.35 15.34
CA LYS A 37 -4.46 -17.55 16.30
C LYS A 37 -4.84 -19.01 16.37
N ILE A 38 -5.43 -19.36 17.51
CA ILE A 38 -6.04 -20.67 17.71
C ILE A 38 -7.52 -20.52 17.35
N TYR A 39 -7.97 -21.25 16.35
CA TYR A 39 -9.37 -21.33 15.96
C TYR A 39 -9.86 -22.76 16.20
N ASP A 40 -10.76 -22.91 17.17
CA ASP A 40 -11.04 -24.20 17.80
C ASP A 40 -9.72 -24.86 18.22
N ASP A 41 -9.34 -25.99 17.62
CA ASP A 41 -8.08 -26.68 17.92
C ASP A 41 -6.97 -26.46 16.88
N ALA A 42 -7.27 -25.75 15.79
CA ALA A 42 -6.33 -25.53 14.70
C ALA A 42 -5.61 -24.18 14.83
N LEU A 43 -4.43 -24.09 14.22
CA LEU A 43 -3.73 -22.83 14.02
C LEU A 43 -4.17 -22.16 12.72
N LYS A 44 -4.28 -20.84 12.74
CA LYS A 44 -4.51 -20.02 11.55
C LYS A 44 -3.69 -18.75 11.62
N THR A 45 -3.16 -18.29 10.50
CA THR A 45 -2.47 -17.00 10.48
C THR A 45 -3.44 -15.83 10.68
N THR A 46 -2.95 -14.76 11.30
CA THR A 46 -3.71 -13.51 11.47
C THR A 46 -3.03 -12.35 10.77
N ASN A 47 -1.77 -12.11 11.09
CA ASN A 47 -1.01 -10.97 10.60
C ASN A 47 0.34 -11.38 10.02
N PHE A 48 0.75 -10.68 8.96
CA PHE A 48 2.04 -10.85 8.31
C PHE A 48 2.80 -9.54 8.43
N ASN A 49 3.90 -9.58 9.18
CA ASN A 49 4.87 -8.51 9.21
C ASN A 49 6.17 -9.01 8.58
N LEU A 50 6.15 -9.20 7.26
CA LEU A 50 7.31 -9.64 6.49
C LEU A 50 7.93 -8.48 5.70
N ASP A 51 9.25 -8.46 5.68
CA ASP A 51 10.06 -7.66 4.79
C ASP A 51 10.68 -8.57 3.72
N PHE A 52 10.51 -8.19 2.46
CA PHE A 52 11.00 -8.96 1.32
C PHE A 52 12.26 -8.29 0.74
N ASP A 53 13.32 -9.07 0.62
CA ASP A 53 14.54 -8.69 -0.06
C ASP A 53 14.72 -9.55 -1.32
N SER A 54 15.17 -8.92 -2.40
CA SER A 54 15.37 -9.58 -3.68
C SER A 54 16.79 -9.35 -4.16
N GLN A 55 17.41 -10.37 -4.74
CA GLN A 55 18.70 -10.24 -5.41
C GLN A 55 18.53 -10.64 -6.86
N ASP A 56 19.13 -9.88 -7.77
CA ASP A 56 19.11 -10.15 -9.20
C ASP A 56 17.71 -10.03 -9.83
N VAL A 57 17.45 -8.86 -10.41
CA VAL A 57 16.25 -8.55 -11.17
C VAL A 57 16.60 -8.49 -12.64
N HIS A 58 16.00 -9.39 -13.41
CA HIS A 58 16.14 -9.48 -14.86
C HIS A 58 14.87 -9.00 -15.54
N ILE A 59 15.03 -8.02 -16.42
CA ILE A 59 13.94 -7.43 -17.20
C ILE A 59 14.28 -7.63 -18.67
N GLU A 60 13.39 -8.30 -19.38
CA GLU A 60 13.48 -8.56 -20.80
C GLU A 60 12.23 -7.97 -21.47
N ILE A 61 12.43 -7.12 -22.47
CA ILE A 61 11.35 -6.47 -23.21
C ILE A 61 11.59 -6.72 -24.68
N ASP A 62 10.64 -7.41 -25.31
CA ASP A 62 10.60 -7.63 -26.75
C ASP A 62 9.57 -6.67 -27.34
N TYR A 63 9.97 -5.82 -28.28
CA TYR A 63 9.11 -4.80 -28.85
C TYR A 63 9.33 -4.63 -30.35
N TYR A 64 8.31 -4.13 -31.04
CA TYR A 64 8.42 -3.77 -32.45
C TYR A 64 8.78 -2.30 -32.59
N ASP A 65 9.98 -2.01 -33.11
CA ASP A 65 10.42 -0.65 -33.38
C ASP A 65 9.79 -0.15 -34.69
N GLN A 66 8.99 0.91 -34.60
CA GLN A 66 8.31 1.48 -35.76
C GLN A 66 9.24 2.24 -36.70
N GLU A 67 10.40 2.72 -36.22
CA GLU A 67 11.36 3.48 -37.03
C GLU A 67 12.21 2.54 -37.86
N SER A 68 12.79 1.51 -37.24
CA SER A 68 13.57 0.48 -37.94
C SER A 68 12.71 -0.59 -38.63
N LYS A 69 11.43 -0.71 -38.26
CA LYS A 69 10.51 -1.79 -38.69
C LYS A 69 11.00 -3.19 -38.32
N GLU A 70 11.74 -3.32 -37.22
CA GLU A 70 12.29 -4.58 -36.74
C GLU A 70 11.84 -4.90 -35.31
N TYR A 71 11.88 -6.19 -34.97
CA TYR A 71 11.72 -6.61 -33.58
C TYR A 71 13.04 -6.39 -32.85
N ALA A 72 13.00 -5.55 -31.82
CA ALA A 72 14.11 -5.26 -30.95
C ALA A 72 13.89 -5.88 -29.57
N LYS A 73 15.00 -6.19 -28.91
CA LYS A 73 15.03 -6.81 -27.59
C LYS A 73 15.91 -6.00 -26.66
N SER A 74 15.36 -5.59 -25.53
CA SER A 74 16.09 -4.92 -24.44
C SER A 74 16.18 -5.85 -23.25
N VAL A 75 17.39 -6.06 -22.73
CA VAL A 75 17.62 -6.87 -21.53
C VAL A 75 18.39 -6.02 -20.52
N GLN A 76 17.89 -6.01 -19.29
CA GLN A 76 18.54 -5.35 -18.17
C GLN A 76 18.60 -6.29 -16.97
N THR A 77 19.77 -6.30 -16.32
CA THR A 77 19.96 -6.93 -15.01
C THR A 77 20.26 -5.86 -13.98
N LYS A 78 19.60 -5.92 -12.83
CA LYS A 78 19.80 -5.03 -11.69
C LYS A 78 20.02 -5.84 -10.43
N LYS A 79 20.77 -5.26 -9.48
CA LYS A 79 21.10 -5.93 -8.22
C LYS A 79 19.86 -6.24 -7.37
N ASN A 80 18.88 -5.35 -7.38
CA ASN A 80 17.61 -5.51 -6.67
C ASN A 80 16.50 -4.75 -7.41
N ILE A 81 15.26 -4.95 -6.95
CA ILE A 81 14.07 -4.34 -7.56
C ILE A 81 14.08 -2.81 -7.48
N ASP A 82 14.62 -2.25 -6.42
CA ASP A 82 14.67 -0.79 -6.19
C ASP A 82 15.53 -0.06 -7.22
N CYS A 83 16.53 -0.75 -7.79
CA CYS A 83 17.39 -0.23 -8.84
C CYS A 83 16.84 -0.41 -10.27
N SER A 84 15.61 -0.89 -10.42
CA SER A 84 15.00 -1.26 -11.70
C SER A 84 13.68 -0.52 -11.95
N ILE A 85 13.16 -0.55 -13.17
CA ILE A 85 11.81 -0.01 -13.47
C ILE A 85 10.69 -0.77 -12.71
N ALA A 86 10.96 -1.99 -12.24
CA ALA A 86 10.00 -2.75 -11.45
C ALA A 86 9.83 -2.20 -10.03
N THR A 87 10.65 -1.23 -9.59
CA THR A 87 10.43 -0.51 -8.31
C THR A 87 9.04 0.10 -8.23
N HIS A 88 8.50 0.59 -9.35
CA HIS A 88 7.18 1.22 -9.43
C HIS A 88 6.01 0.23 -9.26
N ILE A 89 6.26 -1.07 -9.40
CA ILE A 89 5.27 -2.14 -9.17
C ILE A 89 5.65 -3.04 -7.99
N LYS A 90 6.75 -2.73 -7.27
CA LYS A 90 7.27 -3.52 -6.16
C LYS A 90 6.21 -3.79 -5.10
N ARG A 91 5.43 -2.76 -4.75
CA ARG A 91 4.36 -2.83 -3.75
C ARG A 91 3.32 -3.89 -4.12
N ASP A 92 2.78 -3.82 -5.33
CA ASP A 92 1.78 -4.76 -5.84
C ASP A 92 2.34 -6.20 -5.90
N LEU A 93 3.60 -6.36 -6.32
CA LEU A 93 4.28 -7.67 -6.36
C LEU A 93 4.47 -8.27 -4.96
N ILE A 94 4.93 -7.47 -4.00
CA ILE A 94 5.12 -7.90 -2.61
C ILE A 94 3.79 -8.29 -1.98
N TRP A 95 2.75 -7.48 -2.19
CA TRP A 95 1.40 -7.78 -1.71
C TRP A 95 0.93 -9.15 -2.21
N LYS A 96 1.06 -9.40 -3.52
CA LYS A 96 0.65 -10.67 -4.11
C LYS A 96 1.44 -11.86 -3.54
N LEU A 97 2.75 -11.71 -3.38
CA LEU A 97 3.60 -12.74 -2.78
C LEU A 97 3.20 -13.03 -1.32
N GLN A 98 2.88 -11.99 -0.54
CA GLN A 98 2.43 -12.13 0.84
C GLN A 98 1.07 -12.84 0.92
N GLU A 99 0.13 -12.51 0.03
CA GLU A 99 -1.18 -13.17 -0.08
C GLU A 99 -1.03 -14.66 -0.42
N ASP A 100 -0.20 -15.00 -1.41
CA ASP A 100 0.05 -16.38 -1.80
C ASP A 100 0.73 -17.18 -0.67
N LEU A 101 1.66 -16.56 0.06
CA LEU A 101 2.30 -17.17 1.23
C LEU A 101 1.28 -17.42 2.35
N ARG A 102 0.39 -16.45 2.61
CA ARG A 102 -0.69 -16.57 3.60
C ARG A 102 -1.59 -17.75 3.28
N HIS A 103 -2.09 -17.84 2.05
CA HIS A 103 -2.97 -18.94 1.64
C HIS A 103 -2.30 -20.31 1.80
N ARG A 104 -1.03 -20.43 1.42
CA ARG A 104 -0.29 -21.69 1.55
C ARG A 104 -0.03 -22.07 3.00
N LEU A 105 0.31 -21.09 3.84
CA LEU A 105 0.58 -21.34 5.25
C LEU A 105 -0.70 -21.71 6.00
N ASP A 106 -1.80 -20.98 5.77
CA ASP A 106 -3.12 -21.32 6.33
C ASP A 106 -3.57 -22.74 5.93
N ALA A 107 -3.34 -23.13 4.68
CA ALA A 107 -3.69 -24.47 4.19
C ALA A 107 -2.90 -25.59 4.89
N VAL A 108 -1.71 -25.30 5.41
CA VAL A 108 -0.88 -26.27 6.15
C VAL A 108 -1.20 -26.24 7.64
N LEU A 109 -1.47 -25.06 8.21
CA LEU A 109 -1.71 -24.90 9.64
C LEU A 109 -3.03 -25.51 10.13
N VAL A 110 -4.01 -25.65 9.25
CA VAL A 110 -5.30 -26.28 9.58
C VAL A 110 -5.13 -27.73 10.05
N ASP A 111 -4.04 -28.39 9.64
CA ASP A 111 -3.73 -29.77 10.02
C ASP A 111 -3.01 -29.88 11.38
N PHE A 112 -2.65 -28.75 12.02
CA PHE A 112 -1.96 -28.75 13.31
C PHE A 112 -2.96 -28.57 14.45
N SER A 113 -3.16 -29.63 15.24
CA SER A 113 -3.90 -29.58 16.50
C SER A 113 -3.04 -29.02 17.63
N LEU A 114 -3.55 -28.03 18.35
CA LEU A 114 -2.93 -27.50 19.57
C LEU A 114 -2.83 -28.59 20.65
N THR A 115 -3.86 -29.41 20.77
CA THR A 115 -3.91 -30.52 21.71
C THR A 115 -2.82 -31.55 21.40
N GLU A 116 -2.60 -31.87 20.14
CA GLU A 116 -1.48 -32.73 19.70
C GLU A 116 -0.12 -32.10 19.98
N ILE A 117 0.05 -30.79 19.69
CA ILE A 117 1.29 -30.05 20.00
C ILE A 117 1.63 -30.12 21.50
N PHE A 118 0.61 -30.10 22.37
CA PHE A 118 0.76 -30.21 23.81
C PHE A 118 0.64 -31.64 24.35
N ASN A 119 0.84 -32.67 23.51
CA ASN A 119 0.80 -34.08 23.88
C ASN A 119 -0.49 -34.47 24.64
N GLU A 120 -1.64 -34.06 24.10
CA GLU A 120 -2.98 -34.30 24.65
C GLU A 120 -3.26 -33.64 26.02
N ASN A 121 -2.43 -32.66 26.41
CA ASN A 121 -2.67 -31.91 27.64
C ASN A 121 -3.77 -30.85 27.45
N LEU A 122 -5.00 -31.22 27.81
CA LEU A 122 -6.19 -30.37 27.69
C LEU A 122 -6.11 -29.12 28.56
N GLU A 123 -5.59 -29.21 29.78
CA GLU A 123 -5.50 -28.06 30.70
C GLU A 123 -4.57 -26.97 30.14
N ILE A 124 -3.41 -27.37 29.62
CA ILE A 124 -2.47 -26.46 28.96
C ILE A 124 -3.13 -25.86 27.71
N SER A 125 -3.75 -26.70 26.89
CA SER A 125 -4.41 -26.27 25.65
C SER A 125 -5.49 -25.21 25.92
N GLU A 126 -6.36 -25.44 26.90
CA GLU A 126 -7.39 -24.50 27.34
C GLU A 126 -6.80 -23.20 27.90
N LYS A 127 -5.74 -23.30 28.72
CA LYS A 127 -5.03 -22.14 29.25
C LYS A 127 -4.48 -21.25 28.13
N TYR A 128 -3.88 -21.81 27.10
CA TYR A 128 -3.36 -21.06 25.96
C TYR A 128 -4.49 -20.45 25.11
N ARG A 129 -5.60 -21.15 24.89
CA ARG A 129 -6.79 -20.61 24.21
C ARG A 129 -7.36 -19.40 24.93
N ASN A 130 -7.61 -19.53 26.24
CA ASN A 130 -8.17 -18.45 27.05
C ASN A 130 -7.23 -17.24 27.10
N ARG A 131 -5.92 -17.49 27.20
CA ARG A 131 -4.92 -16.42 27.15
C ARG A 131 -4.91 -15.69 25.81
N ASN A 132 -4.98 -16.40 24.68
CA ASN A 132 -5.03 -15.78 23.36
C ASN A 132 -6.30 -14.95 23.17
N LEU A 133 -7.47 -15.47 23.56
CA LEU A 133 -8.74 -14.71 23.50
C LEU A 133 -8.68 -13.40 24.30
N PHE A 134 -8.06 -13.43 25.49
CA PHE A 134 -7.85 -12.23 26.29
C PHE A 134 -6.91 -11.23 25.61
N ILE A 135 -5.76 -11.70 25.09
CA ILE A 135 -4.77 -10.85 24.43
C ILE A 135 -5.37 -10.22 23.16
N ASP A 136 -6.03 -11.00 22.31
CA ASP A 136 -6.64 -10.52 21.07
C ASP A 136 -7.64 -9.41 21.36
N LYS A 137 -8.55 -9.65 22.32
CA LYS A 137 -9.54 -8.64 22.74
C LYS A 137 -8.85 -7.36 23.25
N PHE A 138 -7.90 -7.51 24.17
CA PHE A 138 -7.18 -6.37 24.75
C PHE A 138 -6.47 -5.53 23.69
N ILE A 139 -5.75 -6.17 22.76
CA ILE A 139 -4.97 -5.48 21.74
C ILE A 139 -5.86 -4.75 20.72
N ASN A 140 -6.96 -5.38 20.31
CA ASN A 140 -7.91 -4.73 19.42
C ASN A 140 -8.58 -3.52 20.09
N GLU A 141 -9.05 -3.65 21.33
CA GLU A 141 -9.64 -2.53 22.08
C GLU A 141 -8.63 -1.38 22.26
N PHE A 142 -7.36 -1.70 22.54
CA PHE A 142 -6.29 -0.72 22.62
C PHE A 142 -6.07 0.01 21.28
N VAL A 143 -6.04 -0.71 20.15
CA VAL A 143 -5.88 -0.12 18.82
C VAL A 143 -7.08 0.74 18.47
N ASP A 144 -8.30 0.26 18.75
CA ASP A 144 -9.53 0.99 18.44
C ASP A 144 -9.57 2.33 19.23
N GLN A 145 -9.18 2.33 20.51
CA GLN A 145 -9.02 3.56 21.31
C GLN A 145 -7.93 4.48 20.75
N PHE A 146 -6.81 3.92 20.32
CA PHE A 146 -5.72 4.71 19.73
C PHE A 146 -6.15 5.39 18.43
N LEU A 147 -6.90 4.70 17.56
CA LEU A 147 -7.46 5.26 16.33
C LEU A 147 -8.50 6.36 16.62
N GLU A 148 -9.28 6.23 17.70
CA GLU A 148 -10.19 7.31 18.14
C GLU A 148 -9.44 8.57 18.56
N GLU A 149 -8.29 8.46 19.22
CA GLU A 149 -7.45 9.63 19.56
C GLU A 149 -6.89 10.32 18.32
N ILE A 150 -6.44 9.55 17.31
CA ILE A 150 -6.01 10.10 16.01
C ILE A 150 -7.13 10.93 15.38
N LYS A 151 -8.36 10.39 15.36
CA LYS A 151 -9.55 11.09 14.84
C LYS A 151 -9.79 12.41 15.57
N LYS A 152 -9.66 12.44 16.90
CA LYS A 152 -9.82 13.67 17.70
C LYS A 152 -8.76 14.71 17.37
N VAL A 153 -7.49 14.31 17.26
CA VAL A 153 -6.38 15.22 16.93
C VAL A 153 -6.54 15.82 15.54
N GLU A 154 -6.97 15.03 14.55
CA GLU A 154 -7.21 15.53 13.19
C GLU A 154 -8.33 16.60 13.17
N MET A 155 -9.45 16.31 13.82
CA MET A 155 -10.57 17.26 13.94
C MET A 155 -10.13 18.56 14.63
N ALA A 156 -9.34 18.46 15.71
CA ALA A 156 -8.84 19.62 16.45
C ALA A 156 -7.89 20.48 15.60
N LYS A 157 -7.08 19.85 14.73
CA LYS A 157 -6.11 20.55 13.86
C LYS A 157 -6.70 21.00 12.52
N ASN A 158 -7.97 20.71 12.24
CA ASN A 158 -8.64 20.98 10.96
C ASN A 158 -7.84 20.43 9.75
N LEU A 159 -7.26 19.25 9.91
CA LEU A 159 -6.42 18.58 8.90
C LEU A 159 -7.24 17.70 7.94
N THR A 160 -8.53 18.00 7.79
CA THR A 160 -9.49 17.22 6.98
C THR A 160 -9.16 17.21 5.49
N LYS A 161 -8.34 18.17 5.02
CA LYS A 161 -7.86 18.25 3.63
C LYS A 161 -6.37 18.49 3.57
N VAL A 162 -5.66 17.65 2.82
CA VAL A 162 -4.23 17.79 2.53
C VAL A 162 -4.06 18.22 1.08
N LYS A 163 -3.34 19.31 0.83
CA LYS A 163 -3.04 19.73 -0.53
C LYS A 163 -2.11 18.73 -1.21
N THR A 164 -2.39 18.42 -2.46
CA THR A 164 -1.53 17.60 -3.31
C THR A 164 -0.87 18.45 -4.39
N PRO A 165 0.29 18.04 -4.92
CA PRO A 165 0.90 18.70 -6.08
C PRO A 165 -0.04 18.73 -7.30
N ASP A 166 0.14 19.72 -8.16
CA ASP A 166 -0.47 19.70 -9.49
C ASP A 166 0.12 18.54 -10.32
N PHE A 167 -0.70 17.98 -11.20
CA PHE A 167 -0.35 16.85 -12.05
C PHE A 167 -0.42 17.25 -13.53
N GLU A 168 0.61 16.96 -14.30
CA GLU A 168 0.67 17.26 -15.74
C GLU A 168 1.32 16.12 -16.52
N THR A 169 0.76 15.79 -17.68
CA THR A 169 1.31 14.75 -18.58
C THR A 169 0.98 15.02 -20.05
N ASP A 170 1.92 14.67 -20.92
CA ASP A 170 1.76 14.75 -22.37
C ASP A 170 1.36 13.38 -22.93
N PHE A 171 0.55 13.38 -23.98
CA PHE A 171 0.08 12.13 -24.59
C PHE A 171 0.02 12.19 -26.12
N SER A 172 0.08 11.00 -26.71
CA SER A 172 -0.17 10.82 -28.14
C SER A 172 -0.93 9.53 -28.40
N HIS A 173 -1.86 9.55 -29.34
CA HIS A 173 -2.63 8.38 -29.74
C HIS A 173 -2.85 8.36 -31.25
N LYS A 174 -2.70 7.19 -31.87
CA LYS A 174 -2.76 7.03 -33.34
C LYS A 174 -4.05 6.32 -33.74
N PHE A 175 -4.88 6.99 -34.54
CA PHE A 175 -6.03 6.37 -35.22
C PHE A 175 -5.74 6.29 -36.72
N GLY A 176 -5.49 5.09 -37.23
CA GLY A 176 -5.12 4.88 -38.64
C GLY A 176 -3.82 5.60 -38.99
N VAL A 177 -3.89 6.58 -39.89
CA VAL A 177 -2.73 7.39 -40.34
C VAL A 177 -2.54 8.70 -39.55
N ILE A 178 -3.48 9.07 -38.69
CA ILE A 178 -3.46 10.34 -37.95
C ILE A 178 -2.99 10.08 -36.51
N THR A 179 -2.02 10.88 -36.06
CA THR A 179 -1.58 10.90 -34.65
C THR A 179 -2.10 12.16 -33.97
N PHE A 180 -2.88 11.97 -32.91
CA PHE A 180 -3.37 13.03 -32.04
C PHE A 180 -2.34 13.26 -30.94
N TRP A 181 -1.98 14.53 -30.72
CA TRP A 181 -1.05 14.96 -29.68
C TRP A 181 -1.77 15.90 -28.74
N GLY A 182 -1.52 15.72 -27.44
CA GLY A 182 -2.21 16.48 -26.42
C GLY A 182 -1.48 16.51 -25.10
N ASN A 183 -2.07 17.24 -24.17
CA ASN A 183 -1.59 17.42 -22.82
C ASN A 183 -2.77 17.39 -21.85
N PHE A 184 -2.54 16.77 -20.70
CA PHE A 184 -3.46 16.68 -19.59
C PHE A 184 -2.87 17.39 -18.38
N GLN A 185 -3.66 18.24 -17.74
CA GLN A 185 -3.30 18.93 -16.50
C GLN A 185 -4.43 18.77 -15.49
N ALA A 186 -4.11 18.51 -14.23
CA ALA A 186 -5.02 18.57 -13.10
C ALA A 186 -4.38 19.46 -12.01
N LYS A 187 -5.14 20.43 -11.50
CA LYS A 187 -4.64 21.50 -10.63
C LYS A 187 -5.48 21.65 -9.37
N ASN A 188 -4.85 22.23 -8.35
CA ASN A 188 -5.46 22.45 -7.03
C ASN A 188 -5.98 21.13 -6.44
N GLY A 189 -5.09 20.14 -6.37
CA GLY A 189 -5.42 18.84 -5.83
C GLY A 189 -5.54 18.87 -4.30
N THR A 190 -6.49 18.09 -3.79
CA THR A 190 -6.72 17.86 -2.36
C THR A 190 -6.99 16.39 -2.10
N LEU A 191 -6.42 15.90 -1.01
CA LEU A 191 -6.67 14.59 -0.45
C LEU A 191 -7.51 14.75 0.81
N GLU A 192 -8.61 14.01 0.90
CA GLU A 192 -9.59 14.13 1.98
C GLU A 192 -9.76 12.80 2.72
N ASP A 193 -10.34 12.87 3.92
CA ASP A 193 -10.76 11.73 4.75
C ASP A 193 -9.63 10.82 5.27
N LEU A 194 -8.46 11.39 5.58
CA LEU A 194 -7.36 10.66 6.24
C LEU A 194 -7.75 10.11 7.63
N SER A 195 -8.67 10.77 8.34
CA SER A 195 -9.22 10.30 9.63
C SER A 195 -10.10 9.08 9.50
N SER A 196 -10.51 8.70 8.29
CA SER A 196 -11.31 7.49 8.07
C SER A 196 -10.51 6.20 8.29
N VAL A 197 -9.28 6.30 8.83
CA VAL A 197 -8.47 5.15 9.21
C VAL A 197 -9.22 4.27 10.20
N PHE A 198 -9.25 2.98 9.90
CA PHE A 198 -9.91 1.95 10.68
C PHE A 198 -9.13 0.64 10.59
N ARG A 199 -9.41 -0.26 11.52
CA ARG A 199 -8.81 -1.58 11.56
C ARG A 199 -9.49 -2.53 10.57
N THR A 200 -8.71 -3.18 9.70
CA THR A 200 -9.24 -4.11 8.67
C THR A 200 -9.25 -5.57 9.11
N GLY A 201 -8.68 -5.87 10.28
CA GLY A 201 -8.62 -7.23 10.84
C GLY A 201 -8.15 -7.23 12.28
N GLU A 202 -7.88 -8.40 12.84
CA GLU A 202 -7.34 -8.51 14.20
C GLU A 202 -5.91 -7.99 14.26
N PHE A 203 -5.52 -7.37 15.37
CA PHE A 203 -4.13 -7.01 15.63
C PHE A 203 -3.42 -8.09 16.43
N SER A 204 -2.09 -8.07 16.41
CA SER A 204 -1.26 -9.06 17.09
C SER A 204 -0.17 -8.41 17.91
N LEU A 205 0.22 -9.12 18.97
CA LEU A 205 1.27 -8.72 19.89
C LEU A 205 2.46 -9.65 19.75
N ALA A 206 3.66 -9.09 19.59
CA ALA A 206 4.92 -9.81 19.71
C ALA A 206 5.77 -9.18 20.82
N THR A 207 6.49 -10.02 21.57
CA THR A 207 7.44 -9.55 22.59
C THR A 207 8.85 -9.59 22.04
N TYR A 208 9.64 -8.56 22.28
CA TYR A 208 11.06 -8.62 21.98
C TYR A 208 11.79 -9.50 23.01
N PRO A 209 12.56 -10.52 22.58
CA PRO A 209 13.32 -11.34 23.51
C PRO A 209 14.25 -10.48 24.37
N ASN A 210 14.26 -10.73 25.68
CA ASN A 210 15.09 -10.02 26.67
C ASN A 210 14.86 -8.50 26.73
N SER A 211 13.64 -8.03 26.41
CA SER A 211 13.25 -6.63 26.52
C SER A 211 11.84 -6.51 27.10
N ASN A 212 11.55 -5.38 27.75
CA ASN A 212 10.20 -4.95 28.14
C ASN A 212 9.42 -4.33 26.97
N LYS A 213 9.96 -4.38 25.76
CA LYS A 213 9.29 -3.88 24.56
C LYS A 213 8.35 -4.92 23.97
N VAL A 214 7.22 -4.41 23.49
CA VAL A 214 6.22 -5.15 22.74
C VAL A 214 6.00 -4.47 21.39
N LEU A 215 5.70 -5.28 20.39
CA LEU A 215 5.30 -4.86 19.06
C LEU A 215 3.82 -5.19 18.88
N VAL A 216 3.01 -4.17 18.69
CA VAL A 216 1.62 -4.26 18.24
C VAL A 216 1.63 -4.07 16.73
N TYR A 217 1.07 -5.01 15.97
CA TYR A 217 1.07 -4.93 14.51
C TYR A 217 -0.17 -5.57 13.91
N GLY A 218 -0.55 -5.06 12.75
CA GLY A 218 -1.73 -5.50 12.02
C GLY A 218 -1.96 -4.64 10.78
N ASN A 219 -3.16 -4.78 10.23
CA ASN A 219 -3.57 -4.04 9.04
C ASN A 219 -4.67 -3.02 9.39
N LEU A 220 -4.47 -1.80 8.89
CA LEU A 220 -5.44 -0.73 8.86
C LEU A 220 -5.92 -0.52 7.41
N GLY A 221 -6.90 0.34 7.24
CA GLY A 221 -7.37 0.84 5.96
C GLY A 221 -8.11 2.17 6.16
N PHE A 222 -8.49 2.80 5.07
CA PHE A 222 -9.34 3.99 5.01
C PHE A 222 -10.73 3.60 4.55
N GLU A 223 -11.77 4.03 5.27
CA GLU A 223 -13.15 3.81 4.82
C GLU A 223 -13.43 4.62 3.54
N ASN A 224 -12.90 5.84 3.51
CA ASN A 224 -13.00 6.74 2.37
C ASN A 224 -11.64 7.39 2.16
N LEU A 225 -11.06 7.24 0.96
CA LEU A 225 -9.90 8.03 0.56
C LEU A 225 -10.24 8.68 -0.77
N LEU A 226 -10.25 10.02 -0.74
CA LEU A 226 -10.71 10.84 -1.85
C LEU A 226 -9.60 11.77 -2.31
N LEU A 227 -9.18 11.61 -3.57
CA LEU A 227 -8.36 12.59 -4.27
C LEU A 227 -9.25 13.41 -5.19
N GLN A 228 -9.25 14.73 -5.02
CA GLN A 228 -10.02 15.65 -5.83
C GLN A 228 -9.12 16.75 -6.41
N PHE A 229 -9.32 17.06 -7.68
CA PHE A 229 -8.77 18.25 -8.33
C PHE A 229 -9.91 19.15 -8.77
N ASP A 230 -9.87 20.41 -8.34
CA ASP A 230 -10.88 21.41 -8.68
C ASP A 230 -10.92 21.72 -10.18
N TYR A 231 -9.81 21.49 -10.88
CA TYR A 231 -9.72 21.82 -12.29
C TYR A 231 -8.79 20.86 -13.05
N TYR A 232 -9.29 20.27 -14.13
CA TYR A 232 -8.48 19.58 -15.12
C TYR A 232 -8.69 20.16 -16.53
N THR A 233 -7.68 20.01 -17.38
CA THR A 233 -7.81 20.19 -18.83
C THR A 233 -7.22 19.01 -19.56
N ALA A 234 -7.91 18.55 -20.60
CA ALA A 234 -7.39 17.49 -21.49
C ALA A 234 -7.42 18.02 -22.93
N LYS A 235 -6.31 18.62 -23.38
CA LYS A 235 -6.26 19.34 -24.66
C LYS A 235 -5.61 18.49 -25.74
N ILE A 236 -6.26 18.37 -26.90
CA ILE A 236 -5.71 17.81 -28.13
C ILE A 236 -5.57 18.97 -29.12
N TRP A 237 -4.36 19.26 -29.59
CA TRP A 237 -4.10 20.44 -30.44
C TRP A 237 -4.72 21.75 -29.87
N ASN A 238 -4.57 21.96 -28.56
CA ASN A 238 -5.12 23.08 -27.79
C ASN A 238 -6.66 23.15 -27.68
N ILE A 239 -7.40 22.16 -28.18
CA ILE A 239 -8.85 22.06 -28.06
C ILE A 239 -9.18 20.85 -27.20
N GLY A 240 -10.04 21.02 -26.20
CA GLY A 240 -10.46 19.87 -25.41
C GLY A 240 -11.30 20.26 -24.20
N PRO A 241 -11.86 19.25 -23.50
CA PRO A 241 -12.67 19.48 -22.32
C PRO A 241 -11.84 19.97 -21.14
N TRP A 242 -12.55 20.59 -20.22
CA TRP A 242 -12.11 20.93 -18.88
C TRP A 242 -13.22 20.58 -17.91
N GLY A 243 -12.87 20.39 -16.65
CA GLY A 243 -13.83 20.02 -15.63
C GLY A 243 -13.14 19.76 -14.30
N GLU A 244 -13.78 18.95 -13.48
CA GLU A 244 -13.29 18.49 -12.18
C GLU A 244 -12.88 17.03 -12.30
N LEU A 245 -11.86 16.64 -11.55
CA LEU A 245 -11.40 15.26 -11.47
C LEU A 245 -11.55 14.75 -10.05
N LYS A 246 -12.19 13.60 -9.92
CA LYS A 246 -12.39 12.91 -8.66
C LYS A 246 -11.86 11.48 -8.76
N ALA A 247 -11.08 11.05 -7.78
CA ALA A 247 -10.61 9.67 -7.69
C ALA A 247 -10.90 9.11 -6.29
N THR A 248 -11.56 7.97 -6.24
CA THR A 248 -11.90 7.25 -4.99
C THR A 248 -11.20 5.90 -4.99
N ILE A 249 -10.62 5.53 -3.85
CA ILE A 249 -9.97 4.22 -3.67
C ILE A 249 -10.96 3.26 -3.02
N GLY A 250 -11.25 2.13 -3.67
CA GLY A 250 -12.22 1.16 -3.18
C GLY A 250 -11.65 0.15 -2.18
N ASN A 251 -10.45 -0.36 -2.45
CA ASN A 251 -9.76 -1.29 -1.56
C ASN A 251 -8.38 -0.76 -1.21
N ASN A 252 -8.05 -0.76 0.07
CA ASN A 252 -6.75 -0.31 0.54
C ASN A 252 -6.33 -1.06 1.79
N SER A 253 -5.02 -1.20 1.96
CA SER A 253 -4.41 -1.89 3.10
C SER A 253 -3.17 -1.13 3.53
N ILE A 254 -3.11 -0.85 4.82
CA ILE A 254 -2.02 -0.15 5.48
C ILE A 254 -1.42 -1.12 6.51
N LYS A 255 -0.15 -1.47 6.34
CA LYS A 255 0.60 -2.16 7.38
C LYS A 255 0.93 -1.19 8.48
N PHE A 256 0.56 -1.55 9.70
CA PHE A 256 0.84 -0.76 10.89
C PHE A 256 1.68 -1.54 11.89
N LYS A 257 2.63 -0.86 12.50
CA LYS A 257 3.47 -1.35 13.59
C LYS A 257 3.60 -0.26 14.65
N LEU A 258 3.48 -0.65 15.91
CA LEU A 258 3.70 0.20 17.06
C LEU A 258 4.57 -0.54 18.06
N VAL A 259 5.71 0.04 18.43
CA VAL A 259 6.60 -0.47 19.46
C VAL A 259 6.35 0.31 20.74
N ALA A 260 5.88 -0.40 21.75
CA ALA A 260 5.64 0.14 23.08
C ALA A 260 6.59 -0.49 24.10
N GLU A 261 6.99 0.28 25.09
CA GLU A 261 7.75 -0.18 26.24
C GLU A 261 6.78 -0.35 27.43
N VAL A 262 6.70 -1.57 27.96
CA VAL A 262 5.87 -1.88 29.11
C VAL A 262 6.60 -1.43 30.37
N GLN A 263 6.02 -0.47 31.08
CA GLN A 263 6.54 -0.04 32.37
C GLN A 263 5.93 -0.87 33.50
N PRO A 264 6.70 -1.17 34.56
CA PRO A 264 6.14 -1.73 35.79
C PRO A 264 5.11 -0.75 36.35
N SER A 265 3.87 -1.21 36.59
CA SER A 265 2.87 -0.43 37.32
C SER A 265 2.90 -0.82 38.80
N ASP A 266 2.96 0.18 39.69
CA ASP A 266 2.77 -0.01 41.13
C ASP A 266 1.29 -0.21 41.51
N ASP A 267 0.38 0.02 40.56
CA ASP A 267 -1.07 -0.04 40.76
C ASP A 267 -1.65 -1.38 40.27
N THR A 268 -2.43 -2.03 41.13
CA THR A 268 -3.03 -3.37 40.92
C THR A 268 -4.17 -3.42 39.90
N HIS A 269 -4.42 -2.31 39.20
CA HIS A 269 -5.32 -2.27 38.07
C HIS A 269 -4.54 -2.63 36.81
N LEU A 270 -5.06 -3.58 36.03
CA LEU A 270 -4.55 -4.12 34.75
C LEU A 270 -4.38 -3.07 33.62
N GLY A 271 -3.90 -1.87 33.92
CA GLY A 271 -3.48 -0.87 32.95
C GLY A 271 -1.99 -1.05 32.69
N LEU A 272 -1.63 -1.75 31.62
CA LEU A 272 -0.25 -1.72 31.11
C LEU A 272 0.10 -0.25 30.85
N ASN A 273 0.98 0.32 31.66
CA ASN A 273 1.53 1.65 31.40
C ASN A 273 2.52 1.51 30.24
N MET A 274 2.02 1.72 29.02
CA MET A 274 2.77 1.57 27.79
C MET A 274 3.27 2.93 27.33
N LYS A 275 4.59 3.07 27.23
CA LYS A 275 5.21 4.24 26.60
C LYS A 275 5.52 3.91 25.15
N PHE A 276 4.94 4.64 24.21
CA PHE A 276 5.24 4.47 22.79
C PHE A 276 6.68 4.93 22.51
N SER A 277 7.41 4.10 21.78
CA SER A 277 8.84 4.30 21.51
C SER A 277 9.15 4.43 20.02
N ASP A 278 8.38 3.74 19.18
CA ASP A 278 8.55 3.76 17.73
C ASP A 278 7.25 3.31 17.06
N PHE A 279 7.04 3.71 15.80
CA PHE A 279 5.93 3.24 15.00
C PHE A 279 6.30 3.28 13.51
N ASP A 280 5.69 2.40 12.71
CA ASP A 280 5.89 2.33 11.27
C ASP A 280 4.53 2.12 10.59
N LEU A 281 4.31 2.85 9.51
CA LEU A 281 3.10 2.80 8.72
C LEU A 281 3.47 2.80 7.25
N LYS A 282 2.99 1.78 6.53
CA LYS A 282 3.24 1.62 5.09
C LYS A 282 1.98 1.17 4.38
N ILE A 283 1.65 1.85 3.30
CA ILE A 283 0.53 1.45 2.44
C ILE A 283 1.00 0.27 1.59
N GLU A 284 0.38 -0.89 1.77
CA GLU A 284 0.69 -2.12 1.05
C GLU A 284 -0.19 -2.29 -0.19
N GLN A 285 -1.39 -1.72 -0.20
CA GLN A 285 -2.35 -1.88 -1.31
C GLN A 285 -3.22 -0.63 -1.49
N MET A 286 -3.47 -0.26 -2.76
CA MET A 286 -4.48 0.71 -3.19
C MET A 286 -5.05 0.27 -4.54
N ASP A 287 -6.20 -0.38 -4.52
CA ASP A 287 -6.86 -0.93 -5.70
C ASP A 287 -8.31 -0.45 -5.80
N ASP A 288 -9.00 -0.89 -6.85
CA ASP A 288 -10.36 -0.45 -7.19
C ASP A 288 -10.49 1.08 -7.29
N ILE A 289 -9.47 1.71 -7.86
CA ILE A 289 -9.43 3.16 -8.10
C ILE A 289 -10.45 3.50 -9.17
N LYS A 290 -11.46 4.29 -8.78
CA LYS A 290 -12.46 4.84 -9.70
C LYS A 290 -12.12 6.29 -9.95
N VAL A 291 -12.00 6.66 -11.23
CA VAL A 291 -11.74 8.03 -11.65
C VAL A 291 -12.94 8.57 -12.40
N GLU A 292 -13.45 9.70 -11.94
CA GLU A 292 -14.57 10.43 -12.52
C GLU A 292 -14.07 11.78 -13.01
N CYS A 293 -14.46 12.15 -14.22
CA CYS A 293 -14.13 13.45 -14.81
C CYS A 293 -15.41 14.10 -15.33
N THR A 294 -15.69 15.33 -14.90
CA THR A 294 -16.84 16.08 -15.40
C THR A 294 -16.55 16.66 -16.79
N GLY A 295 -17.58 16.83 -17.63
CA GLY A 295 -17.41 17.44 -18.96
C GLY A 295 -16.76 16.55 -20.03
N MET A 296 -16.48 15.27 -19.72
CA MET A 296 -15.94 14.32 -20.70
C MET A 296 -17.06 13.67 -21.51
N SER A 297 -17.06 13.90 -22.81
CA SER A 297 -18.03 13.29 -23.74
C SER A 297 -17.65 11.84 -24.08
N VAL A 298 -18.66 11.00 -24.38
CA VAL A 298 -18.52 9.57 -24.74
C VAL A 298 -17.52 9.34 -25.90
N ILE A 299 -17.35 10.32 -26.78
CA ILE A 299 -16.44 10.28 -27.94
C ILE A 299 -14.96 10.19 -27.52
N LEU A 300 -14.62 10.61 -26.30
CA LEU A 300 -13.25 10.60 -25.75
C LEU A 300 -12.99 9.41 -24.80
N ASN A 301 -13.74 8.31 -24.92
CA ASN A 301 -13.59 7.15 -24.04
C ASN A 301 -12.14 6.60 -24.00
N TRP A 302 -11.44 6.62 -25.14
CA TRP A 302 -10.02 6.21 -25.20
C TRP A 302 -9.13 7.08 -24.30
N LEU A 303 -9.40 8.40 -24.21
CA LEU A 303 -8.65 9.34 -23.39
C LEU A 303 -8.96 9.16 -21.90
N LEU A 304 -10.21 8.81 -21.57
CA LEU A 304 -10.59 8.47 -20.20
C LEU A 304 -9.76 7.28 -19.68
N SER A 305 -9.53 6.24 -20.50
CA SER A 305 -8.67 5.11 -20.12
C SER A 305 -7.22 5.52 -19.82
N TYR A 306 -6.68 6.50 -20.57
CA TYR A 306 -5.37 7.06 -20.28
C TYR A 306 -5.37 7.85 -18.97
N ILE A 307 -6.39 8.71 -18.75
CA ILE A 307 -6.52 9.49 -17.52
C ILE A 307 -6.63 8.59 -16.30
N VAL A 308 -7.43 7.51 -16.37
CA VAL A 308 -7.51 6.51 -15.29
C VAL A 308 -6.13 5.92 -14.99
N THR A 309 -5.40 5.51 -16.02
CA THR A 309 -4.04 4.96 -15.87
C THR A 309 -3.08 5.97 -15.23
N TRP A 310 -3.11 7.22 -15.69
CA TRP A 310 -2.26 8.29 -15.19
C TRP A 310 -2.55 8.65 -13.74
N VAL A 311 -3.82 8.84 -13.40
CA VAL A 311 -4.26 9.15 -12.03
C VAL A 311 -3.96 7.98 -11.09
N THR A 312 -4.13 6.73 -11.56
CA THR A 312 -3.73 5.54 -10.80
C THR A 312 -2.23 5.52 -10.52
N GLY A 313 -1.40 5.83 -11.53
CA GLY A 313 0.05 5.93 -11.37
C GLY A 313 0.44 7.03 -10.38
N TYR A 314 -0.15 8.22 -10.53
CA TYR A 314 0.05 9.36 -9.64
C TYR A 314 -0.35 9.04 -8.19
N LEU A 315 -1.49 8.37 -7.99
CA LEU A 315 -1.93 7.89 -6.67
C LEU A 315 -0.90 6.92 -6.05
N LYS A 316 -0.50 5.90 -6.81
CA LYS A 316 0.39 4.85 -6.30
C LYS A 316 1.84 5.31 -6.08
N GLN A 317 2.28 6.39 -6.74
CA GLN A 317 3.65 6.88 -6.66
C GLN A 317 3.79 8.11 -5.76
N ASP A 318 3.02 9.16 -6.02
CA ASP A 318 3.22 10.45 -5.36
C ASP A 318 2.29 10.62 -4.15
N ILE A 319 1.02 10.21 -4.27
CA ILE A 319 0.04 10.41 -3.18
C ILE A 319 0.26 9.48 -2.00
N ILE A 320 0.67 8.23 -2.23
CA ILE A 320 0.96 7.30 -1.12
C ILE A 320 2.03 7.87 -0.19
N GLU A 321 3.10 8.45 -0.72
CA GLU A 321 4.16 9.05 0.11
C GLU A 321 3.60 10.19 0.98
N ILE A 322 2.77 11.06 0.39
CA ILE A 322 2.11 12.15 1.11
C ILE A 322 1.18 11.62 2.21
N VAL A 323 0.41 10.56 1.92
CA VAL A 323 -0.50 9.93 2.89
C VAL A 323 0.29 9.36 4.08
N GLU A 324 1.34 8.60 3.78
CA GLU A 324 2.19 7.97 4.81
C GLU A 324 2.83 9.02 5.71
N ASP A 325 3.38 10.09 5.15
CA ASP A 325 4.01 11.17 5.91
C ASP A 325 2.98 11.91 6.79
N LYS A 326 1.78 12.20 6.26
CA LYS A 326 0.74 12.88 7.02
C LYS A 326 0.20 12.03 8.17
N LEU A 327 0.04 10.73 7.96
CA LEU A 327 -0.33 9.82 9.03
C LEU A 327 0.75 9.72 10.10
N LYS A 328 2.04 9.71 9.71
CA LYS A 328 3.15 9.75 10.68
C LYS A 328 3.13 11.03 11.52
N ASP A 329 2.92 12.19 10.90
CA ASP A 329 2.80 13.47 11.61
C ASP A 329 1.65 13.45 12.66
N LEU A 330 0.51 12.84 12.31
CA LEU A 330 -0.64 12.70 13.20
C LEU A 330 -0.33 11.75 14.37
N LEU A 331 0.32 10.63 14.10
CA LEU A 331 0.71 9.64 15.09
C LEU A 331 1.73 10.21 16.09
N GLU A 332 2.76 10.92 15.61
CA GLU A 332 3.72 11.61 16.48
C GLU A 332 3.05 12.61 17.41
N SER A 333 2.03 13.32 16.89
CA SER A 333 1.26 14.27 17.69
C SER A 333 0.48 13.61 18.83
N CYS A 334 0.01 12.36 18.64
CA CYS A 334 -0.71 11.59 19.66
C CYS A 334 0.24 10.93 20.66
N CYS A 335 1.44 10.56 20.24
CA CYS A 335 2.45 9.94 21.12
C CYS A 335 3.18 10.95 22.02
N LEU A 336 3.17 12.24 21.67
CA LEU A 336 3.82 13.32 22.42
C LEU A 336 2.86 14.15 23.30
N SER A 337 1.55 13.95 23.15
CA SER A 337 0.50 14.52 24.01
C SER A 337 0.23 13.64 25.23
#